data_AF-A0A377LPM8-F1
#
_entry.id   AF-A0A377LPM8-F1
#
_cell.length_a   1.000
_cell.length_b   1.000
_cell.length_c   1.000
_cell.angle_alpha   90.00
_cell.angle_beta   90.00
_cell.angle_gamma   90.00
#
_symmetry.space_group_name_H-M   'P 1'
#
loop_
_entity.id
_entity.type
_entity.pdbx_description
1 polymer ?
#
loop_
_entity_poly.entity_id
_entity_poly.type
_entity_poly.pdbx_seq_one_letter_code
_entity_poly.pdbx_strand_id
1 'polypeptide(L)'
;MTLQAARDNDLAFDWASYTPPVAHRLGVQEVTANIETLRNYIDWTPFFMTWSLAGKYPRILEDEVVGEEAKRLFKDANDMLDKLSAEKALNPRGVVGLFPANRVGDDIEIYRDETRTHVLTVSHHLRQQTEKVGFANYCLADFVAPKLSGKADYIGAFAVTGGLEEDAPGGCL
;
A
#
# COMPACT_ATOMS: atom_id res chain seq x y z
N MET A 1 -4.65 19.10 -22.74
CA MET A 1 -3.73 18.35 -23.64
C MET A 1 -4.45 17.10 -24.14
N THR A 2 -4.11 16.55 -25.30
CA THR A 2 -4.73 15.30 -25.79
C THR A 2 -4.18 14.08 -25.05
N LEU A 3 -4.90 12.95 -25.05
CA LEU A 3 -4.40 11.70 -24.46
C LEU A 3 -3.09 11.25 -25.11
N GLN A 4 -2.97 11.38 -26.45
CA GLN A 4 -1.75 11.00 -27.15
C GLN A 4 -0.57 11.88 -26.74
N ALA A 5 -0.74 13.21 -26.68
CA ALA A 5 0.32 14.10 -26.22
C ALA A 5 0.73 13.82 -24.77
N ALA A 6 -0.19 13.35 -23.92
CA ALA A 6 0.16 12.88 -22.58
C ALA A 6 1.04 11.62 -22.61
N ARG A 7 0.71 10.65 -23.48
CA ARG A 7 1.47 9.40 -23.65
C ARG A 7 2.85 9.63 -24.25
N ASP A 8 2.97 10.62 -25.13
CA ASP A 8 4.26 11.01 -25.72
C ASP A 8 5.18 11.70 -24.70
N ASN A 9 4.63 12.22 -23.61
CA ASN A 9 5.34 12.80 -22.47
C ASN A 9 5.31 11.87 -21.24
N ASP A 10 5.47 10.56 -21.43
CA ASP A 10 5.57 9.60 -20.34
C ASP A 10 6.90 9.73 -19.56
N LEU A 11 7.08 8.91 -18.51
CA LEU A 11 8.33 8.91 -17.76
C LEU A 11 9.50 8.46 -18.66
N ALA A 12 10.38 9.40 -19.00
CA ALA A 12 11.63 9.10 -19.66
C ALA A 12 12.59 8.37 -18.70
N PHE A 13 12.83 7.08 -18.94
CA PHE A 13 13.72 6.24 -18.15
C PHE A 13 14.49 5.26 -19.04
N ASP A 14 15.79 5.09 -18.79
CA ASP A 14 16.65 4.18 -19.54
C ASP A 14 16.51 2.73 -19.03
N TRP A 15 15.51 2.03 -19.55
CA TRP A 15 15.28 0.62 -19.25
C TRP A 15 16.40 -0.31 -19.75
N ALA A 16 17.21 0.11 -20.73
CA ALA A 16 18.28 -0.73 -21.25
C ALA A 16 19.42 -0.89 -20.22
N SER A 17 19.76 0.19 -19.51
CA SER A 17 20.78 0.17 -18.45
C SER A 17 20.27 -0.27 -17.08
N TYR A 18 18.95 -0.37 -16.89
CA TYR A 18 18.35 -0.84 -15.65
C TYR A 18 18.05 -2.35 -15.65
N THR A 19 18.17 -2.97 -14.49
CA THR A 19 17.72 -4.35 -14.24
C THR A 19 16.72 -4.32 -13.10
N PRO A 20 15.42 -4.52 -13.38
CA PRO A 20 14.42 -4.59 -12.32
C PRO A 20 14.76 -5.70 -11.30
N PRO A 21 14.51 -5.48 -10.00
CA PRO A 21 14.77 -6.48 -8.98
C PRO A 21 13.86 -7.69 -9.17
N VAL A 22 14.45 -8.89 -9.15
CA VAL A 22 13.70 -10.14 -9.30
C VAL A 22 12.88 -10.42 -8.04
N ALA A 23 11.58 -10.67 -8.20
CA ALA A 23 10.73 -11.08 -7.10
C ALA A 23 11.09 -12.49 -6.62
N HIS A 24 11.60 -12.61 -5.38
CA HIS A 24 12.09 -13.89 -4.85
C HIS A 24 10.99 -14.94 -4.57
N ARG A 25 9.74 -14.50 -4.36
CA ARG A 25 8.62 -15.38 -3.99
C ARG A 25 7.40 -15.02 -4.82
N LEU A 26 7.31 -15.61 -6.01
CA LEU A 26 6.15 -15.45 -6.88
C LEU A 26 4.93 -16.22 -6.36
N GLY A 27 3.75 -15.78 -6.80
CA GLY A 27 2.48 -16.37 -6.44
C GLY A 27 1.81 -15.66 -5.27
N VAL A 28 0.73 -16.25 -4.78
CA VAL A 28 -0.12 -15.70 -3.72
C VAL A 28 0.17 -16.41 -2.41
N GLN A 29 0.36 -15.64 -1.34
CA GLN A 29 0.61 -16.14 0.00
C GLN A 29 -0.33 -15.46 1.00
N GLU A 30 -1.04 -16.27 1.80
CA GLU A 30 -1.74 -15.78 2.98
C GLU A 30 -0.71 -15.40 4.07
N VAL A 31 -0.95 -14.27 4.73
CA VAL A 31 -0.11 -13.75 5.80
C VAL A 31 -0.96 -13.43 7.02
N THR A 32 -0.39 -13.66 8.20
CA THR A 32 -1.02 -13.35 9.48
C THR A 32 -0.07 -12.53 10.32
N ALA A 33 -0.58 -11.56 11.05
CA ALA A 33 0.18 -10.80 12.03
C ALA A 33 -0.67 -10.62 13.30
N ASN A 34 -0.05 -10.75 14.46
CA ASN A 34 -0.74 -10.52 15.73
C ASN A 34 -0.70 -9.02 16.11
N ILE A 35 -1.59 -8.61 17.02
CA ILE A 35 -1.66 -7.23 17.52
C ILE A 35 -0.31 -6.80 18.14
N GLU A 36 0.38 -7.69 18.85
CA GLU A 36 1.71 -7.42 19.43
C GLU A 36 2.76 -7.03 18.40
N THR A 37 2.71 -7.63 17.20
CA THR A 37 3.59 -7.28 16.10
C THR A 37 3.15 -5.94 15.49
N LEU A 38 1.86 -5.83 15.14
CA LEU A 38 1.34 -4.68 14.40
C LEU A 38 1.33 -3.38 15.21
N ARG A 39 1.22 -3.45 16.54
CA ARG A 39 1.23 -2.24 17.39
C ARG A 39 2.50 -1.40 17.24
N ASN A 40 3.61 -2.02 16.84
CA ASN A 40 4.88 -1.34 16.59
C ASN A 40 4.91 -0.59 15.25
N TYR A 41 3.91 -0.80 14.39
CA TYR A 41 3.77 -0.19 13.06
C TYR A 41 2.59 0.80 12.99
N ILE A 42 1.89 1.03 14.10
CA ILE A 42 0.78 2.01 14.16
C ILE A 42 1.35 3.43 14.07
N ASP A 43 0.88 4.20 13.10
CA ASP A 43 0.95 5.66 13.18
C ASP A 43 -0.20 6.14 14.08
N TRP A 44 0.15 6.63 15.26
CA TRP A 44 -0.81 7.14 16.24
C TRP A 44 -1.33 8.54 15.90
N THR A 45 -0.73 9.24 14.93
CA THR A 45 -1.15 10.61 14.57
C THR A 45 -2.58 10.65 14.01
N PRO A 46 -2.96 9.81 13.01
CA PRO A 46 -4.36 9.73 12.57
C PRO A 46 -5.34 9.32 13.67
N PHE A 47 -4.91 8.48 14.63
CA PHE A 47 -5.74 8.10 15.76
C PHE A 47 -6.14 9.33 16.60
N PHE A 48 -5.18 10.18 16.98
CA PHE A 48 -5.50 11.43 17.70
C PHE A 48 -6.36 12.39 16.88
N MET A 49 -6.15 12.46 15.55
CA MET A 49 -6.98 13.27 14.66
C MET A 49 -8.45 12.82 14.66
N THR A 50 -8.72 11.52 14.68
CA THR A 50 -10.09 10.97 14.81
C THR A 50 -10.77 11.45 16.09
N TRP A 51 -9.99 11.66 17.16
CA TRP A 51 -10.46 12.19 18.43
C TRP A 51 -10.40 13.72 18.54
N SER A 52 -10.24 14.41 17.41
CA SER A 52 -10.15 15.88 17.34
C SER A 52 -9.00 16.50 18.14
N LEU A 53 -7.94 15.73 18.40
CA LEU A 53 -6.72 16.20 19.05
C LEU A 53 -5.67 16.50 17.97
N ALA A 54 -5.43 17.79 17.73
CA ALA A 54 -4.46 18.23 16.75
C ALA A 54 -3.03 18.17 17.30
N GLY A 55 -2.16 17.44 16.62
CA GLY A 55 -0.75 17.31 17.00
C GLY A 55 -0.15 16.00 16.48
N LYS A 56 1.17 15.99 16.29
CA LYS A 56 1.88 14.80 15.81
C LYS A 56 2.36 13.95 16.97
N TYR A 57 2.14 12.63 16.93
CA TYR A 57 2.74 11.70 17.89
C TYR A 57 4.27 11.57 17.68
N PRO A 58 5.09 11.47 18.74
CA PRO A 58 4.74 11.46 20.16
C PRO A 58 4.62 12.86 20.79
N ARG A 59 4.96 13.94 20.08
CA ARG A 59 5.00 15.31 20.65
C ARG A 59 3.66 15.79 21.24
N ILE A 60 2.54 15.34 20.68
CA ILE A 60 1.19 15.67 21.21
C ILE A 60 1.01 15.27 22.68
N LEU A 61 1.76 14.28 23.17
CA LEU A 61 1.70 13.84 24.56
C LEU A 61 2.30 14.87 25.53
N GLU A 62 3.14 15.78 25.04
CA GLU A 62 3.79 16.83 25.84
C GLU A 62 3.13 18.19 25.64
N ASP A 63 2.01 18.25 24.91
CA ASP A 63 1.31 19.50 24.64
C ASP A 63 0.69 20.10 25.92
N GLU A 64 0.85 21.40 26.12
CA GLU A 64 0.42 22.11 27.33
C GLU A 64 -1.10 22.17 27.49
N VAL A 65 -1.85 22.08 26.39
CA VAL A 65 -3.31 22.22 26.39
C VAL A 65 -4.00 20.86 26.29
N VAL A 66 -3.55 20.01 25.36
CA VAL A 66 -4.21 18.73 25.06
C VAL A 66 -3.44 17.49 25.50
N GLY A 67 -2.22 17.64 26.03
CA GLY A 67 -1.31 16.53 26.32
C GLY A 67 -1.85 15.55 27.35
N GLU A 68 -2.52 16.01 28.41
CA GLU A 68 -3.10 15.13 29.43
C GLU A 68 -4.23 14.26 28.86
N GLU A 69 -5.11 14.84 28.05
CA GLU A 69 -6.17 14.11 27.36
C GLU A 69 -5.59 13.13 26.33
N ALA A 70 -4.54 13.53 25.60
CA ALA A 70 -3.84 12.67 24.66
C ALA A 70 -3.18 11.47 25.38
N LYS A 71 -2.53 11.66 26.55
CA LYS A 71 -1.97 10.57 27.35
C LYS A 71 -3.04 9.60 27.83
N ARG A 72 -4.18 10.11 28.33
CA ARG A 72 -5.29 9.26 28.79
C ARG A 72 -5.83 8.42 27.65
N LEU A 73 -6.13 9.05 26.51
CA LEU A 73 -6.64 8.36 25.33
C LEU A 73 -5.64 7.33 24.78
N PHE A 74 -4.35 7.66 24.75
CA PHE A 74 -3.30 6.74 24.34
C PHE A 74 -3.20 5.52 25.26
N LYS A 75 -3.30 5.73 26.58
CA LYS A 75 -3.31 4.66 27.56
C LYS A 75 -4.52 3.74 27.36
N ASP A 76 -5.72 4.30 27.27
CA ASP A 76 -6.95 3.52 27.11
C ASP A 76 -6.92 2.69 25.81
N ALA A 77 -6.39 3.26 24.73
CA ALA A 77 -6.22 2.53 23.47
C ALA A 77 -5.23 1.37 23.59
N ASN A 78 -4.10 1.56 24.29
CA ASN A 78 -3.13 0.48 24.49
C ASN A 78 -3.67 -0.61 25.42
N ASP A 79 -4.39 -0.25 26.47
CA ASP A 79 -5.05 -1.21 27.36
C ASP A 79 -6.09 -2.05 26.58
N MET A 80 -6.83 -1.43 25.66
CA MET A 80 -7.76 -2.13 24.77
C MET A 80 -7.03 -3.06 23.80
N LEU A 81 -5.93 -2.62 23.18
CA LEU A 81 -5.10 -3.47 22.32
C LEU A 81 -4.54 -4.68 23.08
N ASP A 82 -4.13 -4.50 24.33
CA ASP A 82 -3.65 -5.58 25.19
C ASP A 82 -4.76 -6.61 25.44
N LYS A 83 -5.98 -6.15 25.75
CA LYS A 83 -7.16 -7.02 25.92
C LYS A 83 -7.49 -7.78 24.65
N LEU A 84 -7.61 -7.09 23.51
CA LEU A 84 -7.92 -7.71 22.22
C LEU A 84 -6.87 -8.75 21.83
N SER A 85 -5.59 -8.47 22.10
CA SER A 85 -4.48 -9.40 21.84
C SER A 85 -4.54 -10.64 22.71
N ALA A 86 -4.82 -10.47 24.01
CA ALA A 86 -4.90 -11.55 24.98
C ALA A 86 -6.10 -12.48 24.71
N GLU A 87 -7.25 -11.90 24.42
CA GLU A 87 -8.50 -12.62 24.18
C GLU A 87 -8.63 -13.18 22.76
N LYS A 88 -7.72 -12.81 21.84
CA LYS A 88 -7.84 -13.11 20.39
C LYS A 88 -9.20 -12.68 19.83
N ALA A 89 -9.76 -11.60 20.37
CA ALA A 89 -11.07 -11.07 20.00
C ALA A 89 -11.05 -10.29 18.69
N LEU A 90 -9.87 -9.87 18.23
CA LEU A 90 -9.66 -9.22 16.94
C LEU A 90 -8.39 -9.80 16.30
N ASN A 91 -8.53 -10.35 15.08
CA ASN A 91 -7.46 -11.12 14.45
C ASN A 91 -7.08 -10.52 13.09
N PRO A 92 -5.97 -9.77 12.99
CA PRO A 92 -5.52 -9.21 11.72
C PRO A 92 -5.16 -10.30 10.71
N ARG A 93 -5.65 -10.13 9.48
CA ARG A 93 -5.41 -11.07 8.37
C ARG A 93 -4.95 -10.32 7.13
N GLY A 94 -4.21 -11.00 6.27
CA GLY A 94 -3.81 -10.46 5.00
C GLY A 94 -3.48 -11.50 3.95
N VAL A 95 -3.34 -11.02 2.72
CA VAL A 95 -2.84 -11.78 1.58
C VAL A 95 -1.92 -10.87 0.78
N VAL A 96 -0.84 -11.44 0.27
CA VAL A 96 0.11 -10.75 -0.62
C VAL A 96 0.36 -11.61 -1.84
N GLY A 97 0.57 -10.99 -2.99
CA GLY A 97 0.99 -11.69 -4.21
C GLY A 97 2.05 -10.91 -4.97
N LEU A 98 3.00 -11.63 -5.56
CA LEU A 98 4.02 -11.10 -6.47
C LEU A 98 3.94 -11.85 -7.80
N PHE A 99 3.99 -11.12 -8.91
CA PHE A 99 3.75 -11.66 -10.24
C PHE A 99 4.71 -11.08 -11.28
N PRO A 100 5.12 -11.85 -12.30
CA PRO A 100 5.78 -11.30 -13.47
C PRO A 100 4.83 -10.32 -14.18
N ALA A 101 5.33 -9.14 -14.51
CA ALA A 101 4.53 -8.10 -15.15
C ALA A 101 5.34 -7.25 -16.11
N ASN A 102 4.66 -6.66 -17.09
CA ASN A 102 5.24 -5.67 -17.99
C ASN A 102 4.21 -4.63 -18.39
N ARG A 103 4.67 -3.40 -18.60
CA ARG A 103 3.84 -2.31 -19.11
C ARG A 103 3.49 -2.52 -20.59
N VAL A 104 2.23 -2.26 -20.94
CA VAL A 104 1.73 -2.14 -22.31
C VAL A 104 0.82 -0.91 -22.39
N GLY A 105 1.32 0.18 -22.99
CA GLY A 105 0.61 1.46 -23.01
C GLY A 105 0.50 2.09 -21.61
N ASP A 106 -0.72 2.32 -21.14
CA ASP A 106 -1.02 2.85 -19.80
C ASP A 106 -1.40 1.75 -18.80
N ASP A 107 -1.32 0.49 -19.22
CA ASP A 107 -1.72 -0.67 -18.43
C ASP A 107 -0.51 -1.55 -18.08
N ILE A 108 -0.68 -2.43 -17.10
CA ILE A 108 0.29 -3.43 -16.70
C ILE A 108 -0.30 -4.82 -16.93
N GLU A 109 0.29 -5.57 -17.86
CA GLU A 109 -0.02 -6.99 -18.04
C GLU A 109 0.60 -7.79 -16.90
N ILE A 110 -0.20 -8.64 -16.25
CA ILE A 110 0.23 -9.55 -15.19
C ILE A 110 0.17 -10.97 -15.71
N TYR A 111 1.29 -11.68 -15.68
CA TYR A 111 1.43 -12.99 -16.33
C TYR A 111 1.27 -14.16 -15.35
N ARG A 112 0.92 -15.32 -15.90
CA ARG A 112 0.77 -16.59 -15.16
C ARG A 112 2.09 -17.06 -14.55
N ASP A 113 3.16 -16.91 -15.29
CA ASP A 113 4.49 -17.42 -14.99
C ASP A 113 5.54 -16.61 -15.76
N GLU A 114 6.80 -16.96 -15.53
CA GLU A 114 7.96 -16.26 -16.11
C GLU A 114 8.10 -16.42 -17.63
N THR A 115 7.30 -17.26 -18.28
CA THR A 115 7.27 -17.31 -19.75
C THR A 115 6.72 -16.03 -20.35
N ARG A 116 5.91 -15.27 -19.58
CA ARG A 116 5.28 -13.99 -19.99
C ARG A 116 4.44 -14.11 -21.26
N THR A 117 3.86 -15.30 -21.49
CA THR A 117 3.04 -15.60 -22.67
C THR A 117 1.54 -15.45 -22.39
N HIS A 118 1.08 -15.92 -21.23
CA HIS A 118 -0.32 -15.90 -20.84
C HIS A 118 -0.59 -14.80 -19.80
N VAL A 119 -1.33 -13.78 -20.22
CA VAL A 119 -1.81 -12.70 -19.34
C VAL A 119 -2.95 -13.24 -18.48
N LEU A 120 -2.78 -13.22 -17.15
CA LEU A 120 -3.83 -13.59 -16.19
C LEU A 120 -4.84 -12.45 -16.01
N THR A 121 -4.33 -11.24 -15.87
CA THR A 121 -5.14 -10.03 -15.65
C THR A 121 -4.35 -8.80 -16.08
N VAL A 122 -5.04 -7.66 -16.17
CA VAL A 122 -4.48 -6.37 -16.53
C VAL A 122 -4.81 -5.38 -15.41
N SER A 123 -3.77 -4.73 -14.87
CA SER A 123 -3.95 -3.60 -13.97
C SER A 123 -4.03 -2.32 -14.80
N HIS A 124 -5.23 -1.73 -14.84
CA HIS A 124 -5.49 -0.52 -15.60
C HIS A 124 -5.15 0.73 -14.80
N HIS A 125 -4.44 1.66 -15.43
CA HIS A 125 -4.05 2.91 -14.78
C HIS A 125 -4.39 4.13 -15.63
N LEU A 126 -4.58 5.26 -14.95
CA LEU A 126 -4.87 6.54 -15.59
C LEU A 126 -3.58 7.33 -15.79
N ARG A 127 -3.57 8.17 -16.83
CA ARG A 127 -2.49 9.10 -17.14
C ARG A 127 -2.92 10.53 -16.84
N GLN A 128 -2.02 11.32 -16.24
CA GLN A 128 -2.24 12.75 -16.05
C GLN A 128 -2.42 13.45 -17.41
N GLN A 129 -3.47 14.27 -17.60
CA GLN A 129 -3.81 14.93 -18.88
C GLN A 129 -3.74 16.47 -18.87
N THR A 130 -3.22 17.07 -17.80
CA THR A 130 -2.89 18.50 -17.77
C THR A 130 -1.54 18.75 -18.43
N GLU A 131 -1.32 19.97 -18.93
CA GLU A 131 0.00 20.38 -19.44
C GLU A 131 1.05 20.29 -18.32
N LYS A 132 2.24 19.79 -18.65
CA LYS A 132 3.37 19.64 -17.73
C LYS A 132 4.60 20.32 -18.33
N VAL A 133 5.34 21.03 -17.50
CA VAL A 133 6.60 21.69 -17.88
C VAL A 133 7.71 21.14 -17.00
N GLY A 134 8.70 20.48 -17.60
CA GLY A 134 9.82 19.88 -16.87
C GLY A 134 9.49 18.59 -16.11
N PHE A 135 8.27 18.06 -16.26
CA PHE A 135 7.84 16.80 -15.65
C PHE A 135 7.07 15.95 -16.65
N ALA A 136 7.11 14.63 -16.45
CA ALA A 136 6.30 13.69 -17.20
C ALA A 136 4.81 13.80 -16.85
N ASN A 137 3.97 13.39 -17.78
CA ASN A 137 2.57 13.09 -17.56
C ASN A 137 2.44 11.68 -16.99
N TYR A 138 2.63 11.57 -15.68
CA TYR A 138 2.73 10.27 -15.01
C TYR A 138 1.51 9.37 -15.21
N CYS A 139 1.80 8.09 -15.42
CA CYS A 139 0.92 6.94 -15.25
C CYS A 139 1.63 5.93 -14.34
N LEU A 140 0.89 5.22 -13.48
CA LEU A 140 1.50 4.20 -12.60
C LEU A 140 2.19 3.07 -13.39
N ALA A 141 1.68 2.76 -14.59
CA ALA A 141 2.30 1.78 -15.47
C ALA A 141 3.74 2.16 -15.89
N ASP A 142 4.07 3.45 -15.89
CA ASP A 142 5.39 3.94 -16.32
C ASP A 142 6.53 3.47 -15.39
N PHE A 143 6.22 2.99 -14.19
CA PHE A 143 7.20 2.46 -13.23
C PHE A 143 7.46 0.96 -13.38
N VAL A 144 6.87 0.31 -14.37
CA VAL A 144 7.11 -1.10 -14.72
C VAL A 144 7.72 -1.16 -16.12
N ALA A 145 8.73 -2.02 -16.30
CA ALA A 145 9.46 -2.13 -17.55
C ALA A 145 8.50 -2.41 -18.73
N PRO A 146 8.57 -1.61 -19.81
CA PRO A 146 7.79 -1.84 -21.02
C PRO A 146 8.06 -3.23 -21.58
N LYS A 147 7.02 -3.93 -22.06
CA LYS A 147 7.18 -5.26 -22.68
C LYS A 147 8.19 -5.27 -23.81
N LEU A 148 8.25 -4.19 -24.60
CA LEU A 148 9.20 -3.99 -25.70
C LEU A 148 10.66 -3.91 -25.26
N SER A 149 10.93 -3.58 -23.99
CA SER A 149 12.31 -3.54 -23.46
C SER A 149 12.93 -4.93 -23.30
N GLY A 150 12.10 -5.99 -23.28
CA GLY A 150 12.54 -7.36 -23.00
C GLY A 150 13.02 -7.59 -21.56
N LYS A 151 12.87 -6.61 -20.66
CA LYS A 151 13.28 -6.72 -19.26
C LYS A 151 12.21 -7.46 -18.44
N ALA A 152 12.68 -8.39 -17.61
CA ALA A 152 11.84 -9.08 -16.65
C ALA A 152 11.55 -8.16 -15.46
N ASP A 153 10.30 -7.71 -15.35
CA ASP A 153 9.81 -6.89 -14.23
C ASP A 153 8.63 -7.56 -13.53
N TYR A 154 8.20 -6.98 -12.41
CA TYR A 154 7.29 -7.58 -11.46
C TYR A 154 6.34 -6.54 -10.85
N ILE A 155 5.19 -7.01 -10.41
CA ILE A 155 4.26 -6.21 -9.62
C ILE A 155 3.76 -7.00 -8.43
N GLY A 156 3.43 -6.28 -7.35
CA GLY A 156 2.82 -6.84 -6.15
C GLY A 156 1.44 -6.26 -5.89
N ALA A 157 0.60 -7.05 -5.21
CA ALA A 157 -0.68 -6.62 -4.68
C ALA A 157 -0.88 -7.21 -3.29
N PHE A 158 -1.66 -6.52 -2.45
CA PHE A 158 -2.00 -7.01 -1.11
C PHE A 158 -3.41 -6.58 -0.72
N ALA A 159 -3.99 -7.32 0.23
CA ALA A 159 -5.20 -6.94 0.95
C ALA A 159 -5.05 -7.33 2.41
N VAL A 160 -5.48 -6.46 3.33
CA VAL A 160 -5.37 -6.66 4.78
C VAL A 160 -6.62 -6.16 5.48
N THR A 161 -6.89 -6.70 6.66
CA THR A 161 -7.94 -6.23 7.58
C THR A 161 -7.42 -6.23 9.02
N GLY A 162 -7.94 -5.31 9.85
CA GLY A 162 -7.70 -5.31 11.30
C GLY A 162 -8.32 -6.54 11.99
N GLY A 163 -9.39 -7.08 11.41
CA GLY A 163 -10.05 -8.32 11.82
C GLY A 163 -11.42 -8.42 11.19
N LEU A 164 -11.95 -9.64 11.04
CA LEU A 164 -13.32 -9.84 10.56
C LEU A 164 -14.35 -9.64 11.68
N GLU A 165 -13.87 -9.58 12.92
CA GLU A 165 -14.64 -9.46 14.14
C GLU A 165 -15.02 -8.01 14.47
N GLU A 166 -14.56 -7.03 13.69
CA GLU A 166 -14.80 -5.59 13.91
C GLU A 166 -16.30 -5.27 14.04
N ASP A 167 -17.14 -5.86 13.18
CA ASP A 167 -18.59 -5.65 13.17
C ASP A 167 -19.36 -6.64 14.06
N ALA A 168 -18.68 -7.54 14.79
CA ALA A 168 -19.35 -8.60 15.51
C ALA A 168 -20.26 -8.02 16.63
N PRO A 169 -21.57 -8.35 16.65
CA PRO A 169 -22.49 -7.86 17.68
C PRO A 169 -22.13 -8.50 19.03
N GLY A 170 -21.37 -7.77 19.84
CA GLY A 170 -20.85 -8.21 21.14
C GLY A 170 -19.37 -7.86 21.42
N GLY A 171 -18.65 -7.28 20.45
CA GLY A 171 -17.29 -6.77 20.67
C GLY A 171 -17.28 -5.56 21.61
N CYS A 172 -16.38 -5.58 22.60
CA CYS A 172 -16.19 -4.50 23.57
C CYS A 172 -15.82 -3.16 22.89
N LEU A 173 -16.82 -2.36 22.57
CA LEU A 173 -16.77 -0.90 22.57
C LEU A 173 -17.68 -0.40 23.69
#